data_AF-A0A7L3WD23-F1
#
_entry.id   AF-A0A7L3WD23-F1
#
_cell.length_a   1.000
_cell.length_b   1.000
_cell.length_c   1.000
_cell.angle_alpha   90.00
_cell.angle_beta   90.00
_cell.angle_gamma   90.00
#
_symmetry.space_group_name_H-M   'P 1'
#
loop_
_entity.id
_entity.type
_entity.pdbx_description
1 polymer ?
#
loop_
_entity_poly.entity_id
_entity_poly.type
_entity_poly.pdbx_seq_one_letter_code
_entity_poly.pdbx_strand_id
1 'polypeptide(L)'
;PEVCLRLEVGPGAAVHSPLAVQNGFLRMLLHTYTAELFMSFLTNLGPFLEDEIIPEVIPMEIEVVDAKITLKDDSPRVYPTSPGPVPITLAVDHVVVKRRDDGVFYLT
;
A
#
# COMPACT_ATOMS: atom_id res chain seq x y z
N PRO A 1 9.92 14.04 5.22
CA PRO A 1 10.36 12.65 4.91
C PRO A 1 9.64 12.17 3.67
N GLU A 2 10.29 11.39 2.79
CA GLU A 2 9.63 10.81 1.61
C GLU A 2 8.55 9.79 2.01
N VAL A 3 8.74 9.14 3.16
CA VAL A 3 7.78 8.24 3.78
C VAL A 3 7.63 8.59 5.25
N CYS A 4 6.39 8.78 5.71
CA CYS A 4 6.02 8.90 7.11
C CYS A 4 5.03 7.79 7.45
N LEU A 5 5.22 7.13 8.59
CA LEU A 5 4.32 6.10 9.08
C LEU A 5 4.05 6.34 10.56
N ARG A 6 2.78 6.25 10.96
CA ARG A 6 2.36 6.33 12.36
C ARG A 6 1.24 5.34 12.64
N LEU A 7 1.41 4.54 13.67
CA LEU A 7 0.36 3.69 14.23
C LEU A 7 -0.01 4.23 15.61
N GLU A 8 -1.28 4.57 15.81
CA GLU A 8 -1.79 5.08 17.09
C GLU A 8 -2.81 4.09 17.65
N VAL A 9 -2.66 3.69 18.92
CA VAL A 9 -3.55 2.73 19.59
C VAL A 9 -3.96 3.27 20.96
N GLY A 10 -5.20 2.99 21.38
CA GLY A 10 -5.73 3.41 22.68
C GLY A 10 -6.63 4.65 22.61
N PRO A 11 -6.99 5.24 23.76
CA PRO A 11 -8.06 6.26 23.84
C PRO A 11 -7.83 7.49 22.96
N GLY A 12 -6.57 7.88 22.74
CA GLY A 12 -6.23 9.00 21.86
C GLY A 12 -6.57 8.76 20.39
N ALA A 13 -6.62 7.49 19.94
CA ALA A 13 -6.94 7.13 18.57
C ALA A 13 -8.44 7.27 18.24
N ALA A 14 -9.30 7.45 19.25
CA ALA A 14 -10.74 7.67 19.08
C ALA A 14 -11.10 8.86 18.17
N VAL A 15 -10.17 9.82 18.03
CA VAL A 15 -10.33 10.98 17.15
C VAL A 15 -10.36 10.61 15.67
N HIS A 16 -9.79 9.45 15.30
CA HIS A 16 -9.74 8.97 13.92
C HIS A 16 -10.91 8.05 13.61
N SER A 17 -11.20 7.10 14.51
CA SER A 17 -12.42 6.30 14.45
C SER A 17 -12.71 5.59 15.79
N PRO A 18 -13.95 5.17 16.05
CA PRO A 18 -14.29 4.36 17.22
C PRO A 18 -13.48 3.06 17.31
N LEU A 19 -13.31 2.34 16.20
CA LEU A 19 -12.59 1.06 16.18
C LEU A 19 -11.09 1.22 16.46
N ALA A 20 -10.51 2.38 16.15
CA ALA A 20 -9.10 2.66 16.34
C ALA A 20 -8.64 2.63 17.80
N VAL A 21 -9.55 2.77 18.77
CA VAL A 21 -9.21 2.66 20.20
C VAL A 21 -8.68 1.26 20.52
N GLN A 22 -9.29 0.23 19.92
CA GLN A 22 -8.94 -1.17 20.12
C GLN A 22 -7.94 -1.67 19.08
N ASN A 23 -8.21 -1.42 17.79
CA ASN A 23 -7.47 -2.04 16.70
C ASN A 23 -6.34 -1.16 16.15
N GLY A 24 -6.27 0.10 16.62
CA GLY A 24 -5.32 1.10 16.15
C GLY A 24 -5.77 1.84 14.89
N PHE A 25 -5.11 2.97 14.63
CA PHE A 25 -5.22 3.74 13.39
C PHE A 25 -3.86 3.84 12.71
N LEU A 26 -3.77 3.37 11.47
CA LEU A 26 -2.56 3.48 10.67
C LEU A 26 -2.63 4.72 9.77
N ARG A 27 -1.67 5.63 9.90
CA ARG A 27 -1.50 6.76 8.98
C ARG A 27 -0.18 6.63 8.24
N MET A 28 -0.22 6.77 6.92
CA MET A 28 0.96 6.81 6.07
C MET A 28 0.90 8.05 5.16
N LEU A 29 2.04 8.71 4.99
CA LEU A 29 2.24 9.73 3.97
C LEU A 29 3.44 9.35 3.12
N LEU A 30 3.23 9.24 1.82
CA LEU A 30 4.24 9.14 0.78
C LEU A 30 4.29 10.47 0.03
N HIS A 31 5.45 11.12 -0.03
CA HIS A 31 5.60 12.43 -0.66
C HIS A 31 6.87 12.51 -1.49
N THR A 32 6.75 12.87 -2.78
CA THR A 32 7.88 12.99 -3.72
C THR A 32 8.68 11.68 -3.80
N TYR A 33 7.99 10.55 -3.80
CA TYR A 33 8.62 9.23 -3.70
C TYR A 33 8.71 8.53 -5.05
N THR A 34 9.89 8.01 -5.37
CA THR A 34 10.09 7.18 -6.58
C THR A 34 10.48 5.76 -6.17
N ALA A 35 9.75 4.77 -6.66
CA ALA A 35 10.02 3.36 -6.42
C ALA A 35 10.02 2.53 -7.70
N GLU A 36 10.75 1.42 -7.63
CA GLU A 36 10.71 0.36 -8.64
C GLU A 36 10.30 -0.94 -7.93
N LEU A 37 9.25 -1.59 -8.42
CA LEU A 37 8.71 -2.83 -7.86
C LEU A 37 8.73 -3.92 -8.91
N PHE A 38 9.16 -5.12 -8.51
CA PHE A 38 9.05 -6.29 -9.35
C PHE A 38 7.62 -6.84 -9.35
N MET A 39 7.16 -7.28 -10.52
CA MET A 39 5.83 -7.88 -10.65
C MET A 39 5.72 -9.15 -9.81
N SER A 40 6.80 -9.96 -9.74
CA SER A 40 6.83 -11.13 -8.87
C SER A 40 6.57 -10.78 -7.41
N PHE A 41 7.12 -9.68 -6.90
CA PHE A 41 6.88 -9.23 -5.52
C PHE A 41 5.40 -8.90 -5.30
N LEU A 42 4.78 -8.13 -6.19
CA LEU A 42 3.37 -7.76 -6.10
C LEU A 42 2.44 -8.99 -6.18
N THR A 43 2.75 -9.95 -7.05
CA THR A 43 1.95 -11.16 -7.20
C THR A 43 2.09 -12.13 -6.02
N ASN A 44 3.20 -12.07 -5.29
CA ASN A 44 3.45 -12.94 -4.13
C ASN A 44 3.06 -12.29 -2.80
N LEU A 45 2.71 -11.00 -2.78
CA LEU A 45 2.35 -10.31 -1.54
C LEU A 45 1.06 -10.87 -0.92
N GLY A 46 0.05 -11.21 -1.73
CA GLY A 46 -1.19 -11.83 -1.27
C GLY A 46 -0.94 -13.13 -0.51
N PRO A 47 -0.39 -14.18 -1.18
CA PRO A 47 -0.06 -15.44 -0.54
C PRO A 47 0.91 -15.33 0.64
N PHE A 48 1.81 -14.33 0.63
CA PHE A 48 2.71 -14.06 1.76
C PHE A 48 1.97 -13.56 3.01
N LEU A 49 0.88 -12.80 2.82
CA LEU A 49 0.06 -12.25 3.89
C LEU A 49 -1.14 -13.15 4.26
N GLU A 50 -1.41 -14.19 3.48
CA GLU A 50 -2.44 -15.18 3.80
C GLU A 50 -2.03 -15.95 5.07
N ASP A 51 -2.87 -15.85 6.09
CA ASP A 51 -2.76 -16.60 7.33
C ASP A 51 -4.09 -17.32 7.60
N GLU A 52 -4.09 -18.31 8.49
CA GLU A 52 -5.30 -19.02 8.94
C GLU A 52 -6.19 -18.13 9.83
N ILE A 53 -5.64 -17.02 10.32
CA ILE A 53 -6.32 -16.06 11.19
C ILE A 53 -6.99 -14.98 10.33
N ILE A 54 -8.29 -14.78 10.54
CA ILE A 54 -9.02 -13.67 9.90
C ILE A 54 -8.48 -12.35 10.49
N PRO A 55 -7.90 -11.46 9.67
CA PRO A 55 -7.31 -10.23 10.18
C PRO A 55 -8.39 -9.28 10.69
N GLU A 56 -8.16 -8.67 11.85
CA GLU A 56 -9.01 -7.61 12.36
C GLU A 56 -8.99 -6.38 11.44
N VAL A 57 -10.08 -5.64 11.42
CA VAL A 57 -10.13 -4.38 10.68
C VAL A 57 -9.28 -3.35 11.43
N ILE A 58 -8.20 -2.91 10.80
CA ILE A 58 -7.40 -1.76 11.25
C ILE A 58 -7.77 -0.57 10.35
N PRO A 59 -8.50 0.43 10.88
CA PRO A 59 -8.76 1.67 10.16
C PRO A 59 -7.45 2.35 9.76
N MET A 60 -7.40 2.89 8.54
CA MET A 60 -6.18 3.52 8.03
C MET A 60 -6.42 4.64 7.03
N GLU A 61 -5.45 5.54 6.92
CA GLU A 61 -5.36 6.57 5.89
C GLU A 61 -3.95 6.59 5.31
N ILE A 62 -3.84 6.27 4.02
CA ILE A 62 -2.60 6.31 3.25
C ILE A 62 -2.74 7.44 2.23
N GLU A 63 -1.92 8.47 2.39
CA GLU A 63 -1.85 9.60 1.48
C GLU A 63 -0.58 9.49 0.63
N VAL A 64 -0.75 9.57 -0.69
CA VAL A 64 0.33 9.48 -1.67
C VAL A 64 0.31 10.76 -2.50
N VAL A 65 1.40 11.52 -2.44
CA VAL A 65 1.56 12.81 -3.12
C VAL A 65 2.82 12.78 -3.96
N ASP A 66 2.72 13.16 -5.23
CA ASP A 66 3.85 13.28 -6.15
C ASP A 66 4.72 12.01 -6.18
N ALA A 67 4.11 10.86 -6.44
CA ALA A 67 4.81 9.57 -6.45
C ALA A 67 4.94 8.99 -7.86
N LYS A 68 6.04 8.29 -8.10
CA LYS A 68 6.26 7.52 -9.34
C LYS A 68 6.65 6.09 -9.00
N ILE A 69 5.83 5.14 -9.42
CA ILE A 69 6.05 3.72 -9.17
C ILE A 69 6.27 3.03 -10.51
N THR A 70 7.44 2.45 -10.72
CA THR A 70 7.77 1.69 -11.93
C THR A 70 7.67 0.21 -11.65
N LEU A 71 6.81 -0.48 -12.39
CA LEU A 71 6.62 -1.92 -12.34
C LEU A 71 7.53 -2.58 -13.37
N LYS A 72 8.37 -3.49 -12.91
CA LYS A 72 9.30 -4.28 -13.73
C LYS A 72 8.87 -5.73 -13.72
N ASP A 73 8.61 -6.28 -14.90
CA ASP A 73 8.39 -7.72 -15.04
C ASP A 73 9.73 -8.44 -15.05
N ASP A 74 9.92 -9.27 -14.04
CA ASP A 74 11.10 -10.08 -13.78
C ASP A 74 10.88 -11.57 -14.07
N SER A 75 9.82 -11.90 -14.83
CA SER A 75 9.56 -13.27 -15.27
C SER A 75 10.71 -13.83 -16.13
N PRO A 76 10.95 -15.15 -16.05
CA PRO A 76 11.95 -15.79 -16.90
C PRO A 76 11.66 -15.53 -18.38
N ARG A 77 12.70 -15.19 -19.13
CA ARG A 77 12.56 -14.98 -20.57
C ARG A 77 12.15 -16.28 -21.25
N VAL A 78 11.06 -16.24 -22.02
CA VAL A 78 10.63 -17.36 -22.87
C VAL A 78 11.66 -17.63 -23.97
N TYR A 79 12.24 -16.57 -24.53
CA TYR A 79 13.29 -16.65 -25.55
C TYR A 79 14.48 -15.75 -25.19
N PRO A 80 15.74 -16.24 -25.26
CA PRO A 80 16.93 -15.45 -24.90
C PRO A 80 17.08 -14.14 -25.66
N THR A 81 16.63 -14.11 -26.93
CA THR A 81 16.75 -12.98 -27.84
C THR A 81 15.55 -12.03 -27.84
N SER A 82 14.50 -12.33 -27.06
CA SER A 82 13.34 -11.43 -26.97
C SER A 82 13.79 -10.11 -26.32
N PRO A 83 13.38 -8.95 -26.87
CA PRO A 83 13.37 -7.73 -26.07
C PRO A 83 12.49 -8.04 -24.85
N GLY A 84 13.03 -7.82 -23.65
CA GLY A 84 12.32 -8.15 -22.41
C GLY A 84 11.01 -7.36 -22.27
N PRO A 85 10.22 -7.66 -21.23
CA PRO A 85 9.00 -6.92 -20.97
C PRO A 85 9.30 -5.42 -20.73
N VAL A 86 8.40 -4.56 -21.22
CA VAL A 86 8.53 -3.11 -21.09
C VAL A 86 8.02 -2.69 -19.70
N PRO A 87 8.80 -1.92 -18.91
CA PRO A 87 8.34 -1.44 -17.61
C PRO A 87 7.11 -0.53 -17.73
N ILE A 88 6.26 -0.57 -16.71
CA ILE A 88 5.06 0.28 -16.61
C ILE A 88 5.29 1.29 -15.49
N THR A 89 5.17 2.59 -15.78
CA THR A 89 5.29 3.64 -14.75
C THR A 89 3.93 4.22 -14.42
N LEU A 90 3.53 4.11 -13.16
CA LEU A 90 2.39 4.80 -12.58
C LEU A 90 2.88 6.13 -11.98
N ALA A 91 2.41 7.25 -12.52
CA ALA A 91 2.59 8.57 -11.94
C ALA A 91 1.33 8.93 -11.13
N VAL A 92 1.51 9.25 -9.85
CA VAL A 92 0.45 9.58 -8.89
C VAL A 92 0.65 11.02 -8.46
N ASP A 93 -0.28 11.90 -8.84
CA ASP A 93 -0.26 13.30 -8.40
C ASP A 93 -0.69 13.41 -6.93
N HIS A 94 -1.91 12.98 -6.64
CA HIS A 94 -2.43 12.85 -5.28
C HIS A 94 -3.49 11.75 -5.22
N VAL A 95 -3.32 10.79 -4.31
CA VAL A 95 -4.32 9.77 -4.00
C VAL A 95 -4.36 9.56 -2.50
N VAL A 96 -5.57 9.47 -1.95
CA VAL A 96 -5.80 9.09 -0.56
C VAL A 96 -6.60 7.79 -0.51
N VAL A 97 -6.02 6.77 0.13
CA VAL A 97 -6.66 5.48 0.39
C VAL A 97 -7.09 5.44 1.86
N LYS A 98 -8.39 5.25 2.11
CA LYS A 98 -8.95 5.13 3.46
C LYS A 98 -9.58 3.76 3.66
N ARG A 99 -9.22 3.06 4.73
CA ARG A 99 -9.99 1.90 5.22
C ARG A 99 -10.78 2.32 6.45
N ARG A 100 -12.09 2.19 6.41
CA ARG A 100 -12.97 2.55 7.54
C ARG A 100 -13.23 1.35 8.45
N ASP A 101 -13.97 1.60 9.52
CA ASP A 101 -14.33 0.60 10.54
C ASP A 101 -15.15 -0.57 9.98
N ASP A 102 -15.84 -0.38 8.85
CA ASP A 102 -16.54 -1.44 8.10
C ASP A 102 -15.57 -2.32 7.27
N GLY A 103 -14.28 -2.01 7.27
CA GLY A 103 -13.25 -2.70 6.51
C GLY A 103 -13.19 -2.30 5.03
N VAL A 104 -14.05 -1.40 4.57
CA VAL A 104 -14.14 -0.98 3.15
C VAL A 104 -13.04 0.03 2.84
N PHE A 105 -12.40 -0.16 1.68
CA PHE A 105 -11.42 0.78 1.14
C PHE A 105 -12.09 1.81 0.22
N TYR A 106 -11.75 3.08 0.43
CA TYR A 106 -12.17 4.22 -0.37
C TYR A 106 -10.94 4.87 -0.96
N LEU A 107 -10.99 5.21 -2.25
CA LEU A 107 -9.93 5.93 -2.94
C LEU A 107 -10.49 7.27 -3.40
N THR A 108 -9.79 8.36 -3.07
CA THR A 108 -10.14 9.74 -3.44
C THR A 108 -8.94 10.48 -3.97
#